data_AF-A0A7Y3HWB6-F1
#
_entry.id   AF-A0A7Y3HWB6-F1
#
_cell.length_a   1.000
_cell.length_b   1.000
_cell.length_c   1.000
_cell.angle_alpha   90.00
_cell.angle_beta   90.00
_cell.angle_gamma   90.00
#
_symmetry.space_group_name_H-M   'P 1'
#
loop_
_entity.id
_entity.type
_entity.pdbx_description
1 polymer ?
#
loop_
_entity_poly.entity_id
_entity_poly.type
_entity_poly.pdbx_seq_one_letter_code
_entity_poly.pdbx_strand_id
1 'polypeptide(L)'
;MMESKEIREQGWLERYLLGELSEEEVRAVEDALRKDPQLKMDMDQLEADLEKMAFENAIDPPSHVKSQLMDQVSKVNVTTIPLNENRNNRAYLAIAASLALLFGISSFWLFSKVNSMEEDLQLVQEENAQLQDNVLELQSDLAETTQWYEAVNDPGAIKLILAGNTNSPNALAISYVNHDKKSVVLDAKGLPRLAEDKDYQMWADVDGVMIDMGVIPKDTEMIAMTYIERMESLNITIEPAGGNDHPTVENLISNVYLN
;
A
#
# COMPACT_ATOMS: atom_id res chain seq x y z
N MET A 1 51.44 -21.66 42.33
CA MET A 1 51.96 -21.95 40.98
C MET A 1 53.39 -21.47 40.99
N MET A 2 54.35 -22.30 40.58
CA MET A 2 55.75 -21.87 40.47
C MET A 2 55.86 -20.88 39.30
N GLU A 3 56.59 -19.79 39.51
CA GLU A 3 56.83 -18.78 38.48
C GLU A 3 57.94 -19.28 37.52
N SER A 4 57.79 -19.04 36.21
CA SER A 4 58.76 -19.51 35.18
C SER A 4 60.20 -19.03 35.42
N LYS A 5 60.37 -17.94 36.17
CA LYS A 5 61.68 -17.40 36.55
C LYS A 5 62.34 -18.21 37.66
N GLU A 6 61.54 -18.68 38.62
CA GLU A 6 62.00 -19.48 39.74
C GLU A 6 62.50 -20.86 39.28
N ILE A 7 61.81 -21.47 38.32
CA ILE A 7 62.18 -22.76 37.71
C ILE A 7 63.55 -22.68 37.02
N ARG A 8 63.85 -21.56 36.34
CA ARG A 8 65.13 -21.33 35.66
C ARG A 8 66.29 -21.04 36.62
N GLU A 9 66.06 -20.20 37.63
CA GLU A 9 67.13 -19.75 38.53
C GLU A 9 67.52 -20.81 39.58
N GLN A 10 66.61 -21.72 39.91
CA GLN A 10 66.83 -22.76 40.94
C GLN A 10 67.18 -24.14 40.36
N GLY A 11 67.42 -24.27 39.06
CA GLY A 11 67.87 -25.52 38.41
C GLY A 11 66.82 -26.64 38.43
N TRP A 12 65.54 -26.29 38.35
CA TRP A 12 64.45 -27.28 38.43
C TRP A 12 64.33 -28.13 37.18
N LEU A 13 64.69 -27.60 36.00
CA LEU A 13 64.64 -28.34 34.74
C LEU A 13 65.67 -29.48 34.73
N GLU A 14 66.86 -29.24 35.25
CA GLU A 14 67.94 -30.21 35.36
C GLU A 14 67.59 -31.31 36.35
N ARG A 15 67.03 -30.95 37.51
CA ARG A 15 66.56 -31.92 38.52
C ARG A 15 65.39 -32.75 38.00
N TYR A 16 64.49 -32.14 37.22
CA TYR A 16 63.41 -32.84 36.53
C TYR A 16 63.98 -33.86 35.53
N LEU A 17 64.91 -33.44 34.68
CA LEU A 17 65.53 -34.26 33.65
C LEU A 17 66.28 -35.47 34.24
N LEU A 18 66.94 -35.29 35.38
CA LEU A 18 67.63 -36.37 36.11
C LEU A 18 66.70 -37.26 36.95
N GLY A 19 65.40 -36.93 37.03
CA GLY A 19 64.42 -37.69 37.82
C GLY A 19 64.58 -37.53 39.34
N GLU A 20 65.13 -36.41 39.80
CA GLU A 20 65.40 -36.13 41.22
C GLU A 20 64.25 -35.39 41.94
N LEU A 21 63.15 -35.12 41.24
CA LEU A 21 61.98 -34.43 41.78
C LEU A 21 60.94 -35.41 42.33
N SER A 22 60.17 -34.97 43.32
CA SER A 22 58.99 -35.68 43.83
C SER A 22 57.80 -35.59 42.85
N GLU A 23 56.83 -36.49 42.93
CA GLU A 23 55.65 -36.50 42.02
C GLU A 23 54.85 -35.19 42.02
N GLU A 24 54.82 -34.47 43.14
CA GLU A 24 54.17 -33.16 43.24
C GLU A 24 54.94 -32.07 42.49
N GLU A 25 56.27 -32.10 42.59
CA GLU A 25 57.19 -31.19 41.89
C GLU A 25 57.21 -31.45 40.38
N VAL A 26 57.20 -32.72 39.97
CA VAL A 26 57.08 -33.13 38.55
C VAL A 26 55.82 -32.53 37.93
N ARG A 27 54.66 -32.68 38.59
CA ARG A 27 53.40 -32.08 38.11
C ARG A 27 53.47 -30.57 38.00
N ALA A 28 54.12 -29.90 38.95
CA ALA A 28 54.28 -28.45 38.92
C ALA A 28 55.14 -27.98 37.73
N VAL A 29 56.22 -28.71 37.41
CA VAL A 29 57.09 -28.45 36.26
C VAL A 29 56.37 -28.74 34.95
N GLU A 30 55.67 -29.88 34.82
CA GLU A 30 54.89 -30.22 33.61
C GLU A 30 53.80 -29.19 33.31
N ASP A 31 53.11 -28.69 34.34
CA ASP A 31 52.12 -27.64 34.19
C ASP A 31 52.73 -26.30 33.76
N ALA A 32 53.95 -26.00 34.22
CA ALA A 32 54.69 -24.81 33.79
C ALA A 32 55.16 -24.93 32.33
N LEU A 33 55.69 -26.09 31.93
CA LEU A 33 56.10 -26.39 30.55
C LEU A 33 54.93 -26.30 29.55
N ARG A 34 53.71 -26.61 29.98
CA ARG A 34 52.51 -26.48 29.13
C ARG A 34 52.10 -25.01 28.91
N LYS A 35 52.41 -24.13 29.86
CA LYS A 35 51.98 -22.72 29.85
C LYS A 35 53.00 -21.78 29.23
N ASP A 36 54.29 -22.11 29.31
CA ASP A 36 55.40 -21.28 28.86
C ASP A 36 56.18 -21.94 27.71
N PRO A 37 55.97 -21.50 26.45
CA PRO A 37 56.70 -22.02 25.29
C PRO A 37 58.21 -21.81 25.38
N GLN A 38 58.68 -20.74 26.04
CA GLN A 38 60.11 -20.47 26.17
C GLN A 38 60.76 -21.46 27.14
N LEU A 39 60.09 -21.75 28.25
CA LEU A 39 60.55 -22.76 29.21
C LEU A 39 60.63 -24.15 28.57
N LYS A 40 59.71 -24.45 27.66
CA LYS A 40 59.75 -25.68 26.87
C LYS A 40 60.97 -25.72 25.94
N MET A 41 61.29 -24.63 25.24
CA MET A 41 62.49 -24.56 24.41
C MET A 41 63.77 -24.76 25.24
N ASP A 42 63.82 -24.20 26.45
CA ASP A 42 64.96 -24.36 27.36
C ASP A 42 65.09 -25.84 27.80
N MET A 43 63.98 -26.54 28.06
CA MET A 43 63.97 -27.99 28.34
C MET A 43 64.42 -28.82 27.13
N ASP A 44 63.89 -28.53 25.93
CA ASP A 44 64.24 -29.25 24.70
C ASP A 44 65.76 -29.14 24.41
N GLN A 45 66.38 -27.99 24.71
CA GLN A 45 67.82 -27.79 24.58
C GLN A 45 68.62 -28.60 25.61
N LEU A 46 68.18 -28.63 26.88
CA LEU A 46 68.80 -29.44 27.93
C LEU A 46 68.72 -30.95 27.61
N GLU A 47 67.58 -31.42 27.11
CA GLU A 47 67.39 -32.79 26.65
C GLU A 47 68.36 -33.14 25.51
N ALA A 48 68.51 -32.25 24.51
CA ALA A 48 69.43 -32.45 23.39
C ALA A 48 70.91 -32.50 23.83
N ASP A 49 71.31 -31.64 24.77
CA ASP A 49 72.67 -31.63 25.30
C ASP A 49 72.98 -32.90 26.11
N LEU A 50 72.02 -33.34 26.94
CA LEU A 50 72.14 -34.60 27.68
C LEU A 50 72.17 -35.82 26.74
N GLU A 51 71.31 -35.84 25.73
CA GLU A 51 71.27 -36.89 24.71
C GLU A 51 72.63 -37.00 24.02
N LYS A 52 73.22 -35.87 23.60
CA LYS A 52 74.53 -35.85 22.98
C LYS A 52 75.60 -36.44 23.89
N MET A 53 75.64 -36.04 25.17
CA MET A 53 76.58 -36.60 26.14
C MET A 53 76.36 -38.10 26.38
N ALA A 54 75.11 -38.55 26.41
CA ALA A 54 74.77 -39.95 26.58
C ALA A 54 75.25 -40.80 25.40
N PHE A 55 75.08 -40.31 24.16
CA PHE A 55 75.57 -40.98 22.96
C PHE A 55 77.09 -41.01 22.85
N GLU A 56 77.78 -39.94 23.25
CA GLU A 56 79.25 -39.91 23.30
C GLU A 56 79.82 -40.97 24.27
N ASN A 57 79.05 -41.36 25.29
CA ASN A 57 79.41 -42.38 26.28
C ASN A 57 78.64 -43.70 26.10
N ALA A 58 78.02 -43.93 24.94
CA ALA A 58 77.20 -45.10 24.72
C ALA A 58 78.02 -46.41 24.71
N ILE A 59 77.49 -47.43 25.40
CA ILE A 59 78.04 -48.79 25.40
C ILE A 59 77.13 -49.66 24.53
N ASP A 60 77.72 -50.43 23.62
CA ASP A 60 76.98 -51.35 22.76
C ASP A 60 76.25 -52.41 23.61
N PRO A 61 74.91 -52.48 23.55
CA PRO A 61 74.17 -53.49 24.28
C PRO A 61 74.36 -54.89 23.66
N PRO A 62 74.27 -55.97 24.45
CA PRO A 62 74.27 -57.33 23.92
C PRO A 62 73.19 -57.56 22.85
N SER A 63 73.51 -58.31 21.80
CA SER A 63 72.64 -58.51 20.62
C SER A 63 71.26 -59.11 20.93
N HIS A 64 71.12 -59.85 22.04
CA HIS A 64 69.86 -60.49 22.44
C HIS A 64 68.80 -59.49 22.96
N VAL A 65 69.20 -58.31 23.44
CA VAL A 65 68.28 -57.31 24.02
C VAL A 65 67.31 -56.78 22.96
N LYS A 66 67.81 -56.47 21.76
CA LYS A 66 66.99 -56.00 20.64
C LYS A 66 65.93 -57.03 20.24
N SER A 67 66.32 -58.30 20.17
CA SER A 67 65.41 -59.39 19.81
C SER A 67 64.30 -59.58 20.85
N GLN A 68 64.64 -59.53 22.14
CA GLN A 68 63.67 -59.65 23.24
C GLN A 68 62.68 -58.47 23.27
N LEU A 69 63.16 -57.24 23.06
CA LEU A 69 62.32 -56.05 23.07
C LEU A 69 61.35 -56.04 21.88
N MET A 70 61.83 -56.39 20.68
CA MET A 70 60.97 -56.48 19.49
C MET A 70 59.91 -57.57 19.62
N ASP A 71 60.24 -58.71 20.25
CA ASP A 71 59.26 -59.77 20.55
C ASP A 71 58.21 -59.33 21.59
N GLN A 72 58.59 -58.50 22.57
CA GLN A 72 57.64 -57.94 23.54
C GLN A 72 56.72 -56.88 22.92
N VAL A 73 57.26 -55.94 22.14
CA VAL A 73 56.48 -54.85 21.52
C VAL A 73 55.50 -55.40 20.48
N SER A 74 55.91 -56.40 19.71
CA SER A 74 55.03 -57.03 18.70
C SER A 74 53.86 -57.82 19.29
N LYS A 75 53.93 -58.19 20.57
CA LYS A 75 52.83 -58.85 21.31
C LYS A 75 51.83 -57.87 21.92
N VAL A 76 52.09 -56.56 21.86
CA VAL A 76 51.14 -55.54 22.34
C VAL A 76 50.08 -55.31 21.27
N ASN A 77 48.87 -55.83 21.51
CA ASN A 77 47.70 -55.52 20.69
C ASN A 77 47.27 -54.07 20.95
N VAL A 78 47.62 -53.16 20.04
CA VAL A 78 47.11 -51.78 20.07
C VAL A 78 45.62 -51.82 19.74
N THR A 79 44.78 -51.50 20.72
CA THR A 79 43.33 -51.39 20.53
C THR A 79 43.05 -50.07 19.83
N THR A 80 42.88 -50.06 18.51
CA THR A 80 42.48 -48.87 17.77
C THR A 80 40.97 -48.67 17.92
N ILE A 81 40.54 -47.53 18.47
CA ILE A 81 39.14 -47.10 18.47
C ILE A 81 38.84 -46.51 17.09
N PRO A 82 37.92 -47.08 16.28
CA PRO A 82 37.53 -46.45 15.04
C PRO A 82 36.76 -45.15 15.34
N LEU A 83 37.23 -44.02 14.80
CA LEU A 83 36.49 -42.76 14.82
C LEU A 83 35.27 -42.90 13.91
N ASN A 84 34.09 -42.99 14.50
CA ASN A 84 32.83 -43.01 13.77
C ASN A 84 32.48 -41.58 13.32
N GLU A 85 32.88 -41.20 12.11
CA GLU A 85 32.54 -39.91 11.48
C GLU A 85 31.12 -39.87 10.90
N ASN A 86 30.15 -40.55 11.50
CA ASN A 86 28.75 -40.48 11.03
C ASN A 86 28.07 -39.19 11.48
N ARG A 87 28.53 -38.06 10.93
CA ARG A 87 27.90 -36.75 11.12
C ARG A 87 26.66 -36.69 10.23
N ASN A 88 25.50 -36.95 10.84
CA ASN A 88 24.20 -37.09 10.17
C ASN A 88 23.66 -35.76 9.61
N ASN A 89 24.27 -35.26 8.53
CA ASN A 89 23.87 -34.01 7.86
C ASN A 89 22.46 -34.10 7.24
N ARG A 90 21.90 -35.30 7.08
CA ARG A 90 20.53 -35.49 6.58
C ARG A 90 19.49 -34.91 7.53
N ALA A 91 19.72 -34.96 8.84
CA ALA A 91 18.82 -34.36 9.83
C ALA A 91 18.79 -32.82 9.68
N TYR A 92 19.95 -32.19 9.53
CA TYR A 92 20.04 -30.74 9.30
C TYR A 92 19.43 -30.33 7.96
N LEU A 93 19.64 -31.12 6.90
CA LEU A 93 19.01 -30.89 5.60
C LEU A 93 17.48 -31.03 5.67
N ALA A 94 16.96 -32.01 6.43
CA ALA A 94 15.53 -32.18 6.62
C ALA A 94 14.91 -30.98 7.38
N ILE A 95 15.59 -30.47 8.42
CA ILE A 95 15.17 -29.28 9.15
C ILE A 95 15.19 -28.06 8.21
N ALA A 96 16.26 -27.83 7.47
CA ALA A 96 16.36 -26.72 6.52
C ALA A 96 15.27 -26.79 5.43
N ALA A 97 15.01 -27.97 4.88
CA ALA A 97 13.94 -28.19 3.90
C ALA A 97 12.55 -27.89 4.49
N SER A 98 12.31 -28.27 5.75
CA SER A 98 11.03 -27.97 6.43
C SER A 98 10.82 -26.47 6.64
N LEU A 99 11.87 -25.74 7.02
CA LEU A 99 11.81 -24.28 7.15
C LEU A 99 11.61 -23.61 5.79
N ALA A 100 12.33 -24.06 4.75
CA ALA A 100 12.16 -23.54 3.40
C ALA A 100 10.72 -23.74 2.88
N LEU A 101 10.11 -24.89 3.17
CA LEU A 101 8.70 -25.14 2.85
C LEU A 101 7.76 -24.19 3.61
N LEU A 102 7.97 -24.01 4.91
CA LEU A 102 7.17 -23.08 5.72
C LEU A 102 7.27 -21.65 5.20
N PHE A 103 8.48 -21.18 4.87
CA PHE A 103 8.68 -19.87 4.26
C PHE A 103 8.05 -19.77 2.87
N GLY A 104 8.15 -20.81 2.04
CA GLY A 104 7.52 -20.82 0.72
C GLY A 104 6.00 -20.71 0.80
N ILE A 105 5.36 -21.48 1.68
CA ILE A 105 3.90 -21.44 1.88
C ILE A 105 3.48 -20.08 2.45
N SER A 106 4.21 -19.57 3.47
CA SER A 106 3.91 -18.27 4.07
C SER A 106 4.09 -17.12 3.06
N SER A 107 5.16 -17.15 2.27
CA SER A 107 5.41 -16.15 1.23
C SER A 107 4.35 -16.19 0.14
N PHE A 108 3.91 -17.38 -0.27
CA PHE A 108 2.83 -17.52 -1.25
C PHE A 108 1.50 -16.97 -0.71
N TRP A 109 1.17 -17.28 0.54
CA TRP A 109 -0.04 -16.76 1.20
C TRP A 109 0.00 -15.24 1.34
N LEU A 110 1.13 -14.67 1.76
CA LEU A 110 1.35 -13.23 1.85
C LEU A 110 1.26 -12.56 0.47
N PHE A 111 1.88 -13.15 -0.55
CA PHE A 111 1.80 -12.63 -1.93
C PHE A 111 0.35 -12.59 -2.42
N SER A 112 -0.41 -13.67 -2.20
CA SER A 112 -1.83 -13.69 -2.54
C SER A 112 -2.61 -12.62 -1.78
N LYS A 113 -2.32 -12.41 -0.49
CA LYS A 113 -3.01 -11.41 0.35
C LYS A 113 -2.70 -9.98 -0.10
N VAL A 114 -1.45 -9.70 -0.47
CA VAL A 114 -1.03 -8.38 -0.98
C VAL A 114 -1.76 -8.05 -2.28
N ASN A 115 -1.82 -9.00 -3.23
CA ASN A 115 -2.52 -8.78 -4.49
C ASN A 115 -4.03 -8.51 -4.26
N SER A 116 -4.69 -9.24 -3.37
CA SER A 116 -6.09 -8.98 -3.03
C SER A 116 -6.29 -7.62 -2.35
N MET A 117 -5.35 -7.20 -1.49
CA MET A 117 -5.44 -5.87 -0.84
C MET A 117 -5.23 -4.72 -1.83
N GLU A 118 -4.45 -4.92 -2.89
CA GLU A 118 -4.29 -3.93 -3.96
C GLU A 118 -5.57 -3.79 -4.79
N GLU A 119 -6.24 -4.90 -5.09
CA GLU A 119 -7.55 -4.92 -5.77
C GLU A 119 -8.64 -4.26 -4.91
N ASP A 120 -8.73 -4.62 -3.62
CA ASP A 120 -9.65 -3.99 -2.66
C ASP A 120 -9.42 -2.46 -2.58
N LEU A 121 -8.16 -2.03 -2.58
CA LEU A 121 -7.80 -0.62 -2.49
C LEU A 121 -8.17 0.15 -3.76
N GLN A 122 -8.01 -0.46 -4.94
CA GLN A 122 -8.48 0.13 -6.20
C GLN A 122 -10.00 0.27 -6.22
N LEU A 123 -10.74 -0.77 -5.81
CA LEU A 123 -12.20 -0.73 -5.71
C LEU A 123 -12.67 0.39 -4.76
N VAL A 124 -12.09 0.48 -3.57
CA VAL A 124 -12.44 1.53 -2.59
C VAL A 124 -12.10 2.93 -3.10
N GLN A 125 -11.05 3.08 -3.91
CA GLN A 125 -10.72 4.36 -4.53
C GLN A 125 -11.74 4.74 -5.60
N GLU A 126 -12.16 3.79 -6.44
CA GLU A 126 -13.18 3.99 -7.46
C GLU A 126 -14.54 4.34 -6.82
N GLU A 127 -14.95 3.60 -5.78
CA GLU A 127 -16.16 3.91 -5.01
C GLU A 127 -16.09 5.32 -4.38
N ASN A 128 -14.94 5.72 -3.83
CA ASN A 128 -14.78 7.07 -3.29
C ASN A 128 -14.88 8.15 -4.37
N ALA A 129 -14.30 7.92 -5.55
CA ALA A 129 -14.41 8.85 -6.67
C ALA A 129 -15.88 8.98 -7.10
N GLN A 130 -16.59 7.87 -7.27
CA GLN A 130 -18.01 7.86 -7.61
C GLN A 130 -18.87 8.56 -6.54
N LEU A 131 -18.56 8.35 -5.25
CA LEU A 131 -19.27 9.03 -4.16
C LEU A 131 -19.02 10.54 -4.18
N GLN A 132 -17.81 10.99 -4.51
CA GLN A 132 -17.51 12.41 -4.68
C GLN A 132 -18.30 13.02 -5.84
N ASP A 133 -18.36 12.33 -6.98
CA ASP A 133 -19.13 12.78 -8.15
C ASP A 133 -20.63 12.87 -7.82
N ASN A 134 -21.19 11.86 -7.16
CA ASN A 134 -22.58 11.87 -6.71
C ASN A 134 -22.86 13.02 -5.73
N VAL A 135 -21.92 13.35 -4.83
CA VAL A 135 -22.06 14.48 -3.90
C VAL A 135 -22.07 15.81 -4.66
N LEU A 136 -21.22 15.97 -5.67
CA LEU A 136 -21.19 17.18 -6.50
C LEU A 136 -22.47 17.33 -7.32
N GLU A 137 -22.96 16.23 -7.91
CA GLU A 137 -24.24 16.21 -8.64
C GLU A 137 -25.40 16.59 -7.72
N LEU A 138 -25.53 15.95 -6.55
CA LEU A 138 -26.56 16.28 -5.56
C LEU A 138 -26.47 17.72 -5.06
N GLN A 139 -25.27 18.27 -4.91
CA GLN A 139 -25.09 19.68 -4.54
C GLN A 139 -25.56 20.63 -5.65
N SER A 140 -25.27 20.29 -6.91
CA SER A 140 -25.76 21.04 -8.07
C SER A 140 -27.29 20.99 -8.17
N ASP A 141 -27.88 19.81 -8.08
CA ASP A 141 -29.33 19.61 -8.11
C ASP A 141 -30.03 20.33 -6.96
N LEU A 142 -29.44 20.30 -5.76
CA LEU A 142 -29.95 21.01 -4.60
C LEU A 142 -29.86 22.52 -4.79
N ALA A 143 -28.76 23.04 -5.34
CA ALA A 143 -28.60 24.47 -5.61
C ALA A 143 -29.62 24.96 -6.64
N GLU A 144 -29.81 24.21 -7.73
CA GLU A 144 -30.83 24.50 -8.74
C GLU A 144 -32.24 24.44 -8.16
N THR A 145 -32.58 23.37 -7.43
CA THR A 145 -33.89 23.22 -6.80
C THR A 145 -34.16 24.34 -5.80
N THR A 146 -33.16 24.73 -5.01
CA THR A 146 -33.26 25.84 -4.05
C THR A 146 -33.49 27.16 -4.77
N GLN A 147 -32.77 27.41 -5.87
CA GLN A 147 -32.95 28.61 -6.69
C GLN A 147 -34.38 28.72 -7.22
N TRP A 148 -34.93 27.63 -7.78
CA TRP A 148 -36.31 27.62 -8.25
C TRP A 148 -37.31 27.78 -7.11
N TYR A 149 -37.09 27.11 -5.99
CA TYR A 149 -37.92 27.23 -4.80
C TYR A 149 -37.97 28.67 -4.26
N GLU A 150 -36.82 29.34 -4.19
CA GLU A 150 -36.74 30.74 -3.77
C GLU A 150 -37.42 31.68 -4.75
N ALA A 151 -37.24 31.48 -6.06
CA ALA A 151 -37.88 32.31 -7.08
C ALA A 151 -39.41 32.18 -7.07
N VAL A 152 -39.92 30.96 -6.86
CA VAL A 152 -41.36 30.66 -6.83
C VAL A 152 -42.02 31.13 -5.53
N ASN A 153 -41.33 31.05 -4.39
CA ASN A 153 -41.86 31.45 -3.08
C ASN A 153 -41.52 32.90 -2.70
N ASP A 154 -40.87 33.66 -3.58
CA ASP A 154 -40.56 35.06 -3.32
C ASP A 154 -41.87 35.87 -3.12
N PRO A 155 -41.99 36.70 -2.07
CA PRO A 155 -43.20 37.50 -1.85
C PRO A 155 -43.53 38.49 -2.98
N GLY A 156 -42.53 38.91 -3.77
CA GLY A 156 -42.69 39.76 -4.94
C GLY A 156 -42.91 38.98 -6.25
N ALA A 157 -42.95 37.65 -6.21
CA ALA A 157 -43.27 36.85 -7.38
C ALA A 157 -44.78 36.84 -7.68
N ILE A 158 -45.13 37.34 -8.87
CA ILE A 158 -46.48 37.30 -9.42
C ILE A 158 -46.64 35.98 -10.16
N LYS A 159 -47.57 35.16 -9.69
CA LYS A 159 -47.93 33.89 -10.33
C LYS A 159 -48.96 34.12 -11.43
N LEU A 160 -48.59 33.79 -12.66
CA LEU A 160 -49.43 33.91 -13.85
C LEU A 160 -49.67 32.51 -14.43
N ILE A 161 -50.94 32.16 -14.64
CA ILE A 161 -51.33 30.85 -15.20
C ILE A 161 -51.59 31.03 -16.69
N LEU A 162 -50.78 30.36 -17.51
CA LEU A 162 -50.89 30.33 -18.96
C LEU A 162 -51.72 29.09 -19.34
N ALA A 163 -53.04 29.26 -19.34
CA ALA A 163 -53.97 28.21 -19.76
C ALA A 163 -54.03 28.13 -21.29
N GLY A 164 -54.08 26.90 -21.80
CA GLY A 164 -54.18 26.60 -23.22
C GLY A 164 -55.49 27.12 -23.85
N ASN A 165 -55.40 27.50 -25.11
CA ASN A 165 -56.54 27.95 -25.91
C ASN A 165 -57.17 26.79 -26.71
N THR A 166 -58.03 27.10 -27.69
CA THR A 166 -58.66 26.10 -28.56
C THR A 166 -57.69 25.25 -29.39
N ASN A 167 -56.50 25.79 -29.70
CA ASN A 167 -55.48 25.08 -30.48
C ASN A 167 -54.70 24.08 -29.62
N SER A 168 -54.58 24.33 -28.31
CA SER A 168 -53.95 23.40 -27.37
C SER A 168 -54.69 23.39 -26.01
N PRO A 169 -55.88 22.76 -25.91
CA PRO A 169 -56.72 22.87 -24.71
C PRO A 169 -56.12 22.26 -23.44
N ASN A 170 -55.17 21.34 -23.60
CA ASN A 170 -54.50 20.65 -22.51
C ASN A 170 -53.17 21.33 -22.11
N ALA A 171 -52.78 22.41 -22.78
CA ALA A 171 -51.58 23.15 -22.42
C ALA A 171 -51.78 23.92 -21.11
N LEU A 172 -50.81 23.79 -20.21
CA LEU A 172 -50.74 24.55 -18.99
C LEU A 172 -49.29 24.89 -18.69
N ALA A 173 -48.99 26.17 -18.55
CA ALA A 173 -47.73 26.63 -18.00
C ALA A 173 -47.98 27.65 -16.88
N ILE A 174 -47.03 27.80 -15.98
CA ILE A 174 -47.11 28.79 -14.90
C ILE A 174 -45.85 29.64 -14.95
N SER A 175 -46.02 30.95 -15.10
CA SER A 175 -44.92 31.89 -15.02
C SER A 175 -44.90 32.58 -13.66
N TYR A 176 -43.72 32.68 -13.06
CA TYR A 176 -43.43 33.42 -11.85
C TYR A 176 -42.59 34.63 -12.22
N VAL A 177 -43.19 35.82 -12.19
CA VAL A 177 -42.56 37.08 -12.59
C VAL A 177 -42.23 37.89 -11.35
N ASN A 178 -40.98 38.31 -11.22
CA ASN A 178 -40.56 39.22 -10.16
C ASN A 178 -39.96 40.49 -10.78
N HIS A 179 -40.68 41.60 -10.69
CA HIS A 179 -40.26 42.88 -11.28
C HIS A 179 -39.10 43.53 -10.50
N ASP A 180 -39.04 43.32 -9.18
CA ASP A 180 -37.98 43.88 -8.33
C ASP A 180 -36.62 43.22 -8.62
N LYS A 181 -36.63 41.89 -8.78
CA LYS A 181 -35.45 41.06 -9.10
C LYS A 181 -35.18 40.95 -10.60
N LYS A 182 -36.07 41.47 -11.46
CA LYS A 182 -36.01 41.35 -12.92
C LYS A 182 -35.83 39.89 -13.37
N SER A 183 -36.64 39.00 -12.82
CA SER A 183 -36.56 37.56 -13.10
C SER A 183 -37.90 37.00 -13.54
N VAL A 184 -37.87 36.08 -14.51
CA VAL A 184 -39.02 35.30 -14.94
C VAL A 184 -38.65 33.83 -14.88
N VAL A 185 -39.45 33.04 -14.19
CA VAL A 185 -39.31 31.58 -14.15
C VAL A 185 -40.57 30.94 -14.72
N LEU A 186 -40.40 29.98 -15.62
CA LEU A 186 -41.49 29.26 -16.25
C LEU A 186 -41.49 27.81 -15.77
N ASP A 187 -42.62 27.37 -15.21
CA ASP A 187 -42.98 25.96 -15.04
C ASP A 187 -43.71 25.49 -16.30
N ALA A 188 -43.00 24.69 -17.09
CA ALA A 188 -43.45 24.13 -18.36
C ALA A 188 -44.02 22.70 -18.24
N LYS A 189 -44.12 22.14 -17.02
CA LYS A 189 -44.50 20.73 -16.79
C LYS A 189 -45.85 20.34 -17.40
N GLY A 190 -46.78 21.27 -17.50
CA GLY A 190 -48.10 21.06 -18.08
C GLY A 190 -48.19 21.24 -19.60
N LEU A 191 -47.08 21.52 -20.29
CA LEU A 191 -47.07 21.64 -21.75
C LEU A 191 -47.04 20.25 -22.42
N PRO A 192 -47.92 19.97 -23.41
CA PRO A 192 -47.90 18.73 -24.15
C PRO A 192 -46.61 18.55 -24.94
N ARG A 193 -46.14 17.31 -25.03
CA ARG A 193 -44.95 16.98 -25.84
C ARG A 193 -45.19 17.29 -27.32
N LEU A 194 -44.28 18.06 -27.91
CA LEU A 194 -44.27 18.38 -29.34
C LEU A 194 -43.47 17.37 -30.16
N ALA A 195 -43.61 17.45 -31.48
CA ALA A 195 -42.78 16.73 -32.44
C ALA A 195 -41.31 17.21 -32.39
N GLU A 196 -40.38 16.43 -32.95
CA GLU A 196 -38.96 16.77 -32.91
C GLU A 196 -38.61 18.06 -33.64
N ASP A 197 -39.37 18.40 -34.68
CA ASP A 197 -39.19 19.59 -35.54
C ASP A 197 -39.83 20.88 -34.99
N LYS A 198 -40.39 20.84 -33.77
CA LYS A 198 -41.10 21.96 -33.16
C LYS A 198 -40.68 22.18 -31.70
N ASP A 199 -40.62 23.44 -31.30
CA ASP A 199 -40.36 23.89 -29.93
C ASP A 199 -41.43 24.90 -29.49
N TYR A 200 -41.59 25.06 -28.18
CA TYR A 200 -42.36 26.19 -27.66
C TYR A 200 -41.44 27.40 -27.49
N GLN A 201 -41.98 28.60 -27.71
CA GLN A 201 -41.28 29.85 -27.44
C GLN A 201 -42.21 30.79 -26.68
N MET A 202 -41.62 31.53 -25.73
CA MET A 202 -42.34 32.47 -24.89
C MET A 202 -42.07 33.91 -25.33
N TRP A 203 -43.10 34.73 -25.30
CA TRP A 203 -43.05 36.12 -25.73
C TRP A 203 -43.70 37.04 -24.71
N ALA A 204 -43.10 38.23 -24.54
CA ALA A 204 -43.70 39.34 -23.81
C ALA A 204 -44.31 40.32 -24.81
N ASP A 205 -45.56 40.72 -24.59
CA ASP A 205 -46.18 41.82 -25.34
C ASP A 205 -45.88 43.15 -24.65
N VAL A 206 -45.21 44.07 -25.36
CA VAL A 206 -44.93 45.43 -24.90
C VAL A 206 -45.48 46.40 -25.94
N ASP A 207 -46.49 47.19 -25.57
CA ASP A 207 -47.10 48.19 -26.45
C ASP A 207 -47.57 47.59 -27.81
N GLY A 208 -48.00 46.32 -27.84
CA GLY A 208 -48.45 45.60 -29.04
C GLY A 208 -47.33 44.89 -29.83
N VAL A 209 -46.10 44.88 -29.32
CA VAL A 209 -44.94 44.22 -29.94
C VAL A 209 -44.52 43.03 -29.09
N MET A 210 -44.48 41.86 -29.73
CA MET A 210 -44.04 40.60 -29.11
C MET A 210 -42.51 40.52 -29.11
N ILE A 211 -41.93 40.49 -27.92
CA ILE A 211 -40.49 40.42 -27.66
C ILE A 211 -40.15 39.02 -27.16
N ASP A 212 -39.14 38.41 -27.78
CA ASP A 212 -38.67 37.07 -27.43
C ASP A 212 -38.17 37.00 -25.99
N MET A 213 -38.70 36.03 -25.22
CA MET A 213 -38.23 35.72 -23.87
C MET A 213 -37.37 34.46 -23.81
N GLY A 214 -37.37 33.65 -24.87
CA GLY A 214 -36.60 32.44 -25.00
C GLY A 214 -37.40 31.23 -25.47
N VAL A 215 -36.67 30.24 -25.99
CA VAL A 215 -37.16 28.92 -26.37
C VAL A 215 -37.25 28.02 -25.12
N ILE A 216 -38.30 27.22 -25.03
CA ILE A 216 -38.59 26.32 -23.91
C ILE A 216 -38.03 24.93 -24.26
N PRO A 217 -37.00 24.44 -23.54
CA PRO A 217 -36.45 23.11 -23.78
C PRO A 217 -37.46 21.99 -23.51
N LYS A 218 -37.34 20.87 -24.24
CA LYS A 218 -38.28 19.73 -24.15
C LYS A 218 -38.15 18.92 -22.86
N ASP A 219 -36.96 18.92 -22.26
CA ASP A 219 -36.61 18.06 -21.13
C ASP A 219 -36.40 18.85 -19.82
N THR A 220 -36.86 20.11 -19.77
CA THR A 220 -36.70 20.98 -18.59
C THR A 220 -38.07 21.42 -18.08
N GLU A 221 -38.36 21.13 -16.80
CA GLU A 221 -39.63 21.51 -16.18
C GLU A 221 -39.64 23.00 -15.77
N MET A 222 -38.55 23.49 -15.18
CA MET A 222 -38.40 24.86 -14.67
C MET A 222 -37.31 25.60 -15.41
N ILE A 223 -37.64 26.73 -16.04
CA ILE A 223 -36.71 27.44 -16.93
C ILE A 223 -36.70 28.93 -16.57
N ALA A 224 -35.50 29.52 -16.50
CA ALA A 224 -35.37 30.98 -16.44
C ALA A 224 -35.59 31.58 -17.83
N MET A 225 -36.53 32.51 -17.91
CA MET A 225 -36.85 33.24 -19.13
C MET A 225 -36.28 34.65 -19.06
N THR A 226 -36.01 35.25 -20.22
CA THR A 226 -35.52 36.63 -20.30
C THR A 226 -36.58 37.59 -19.77
N TYR A 227 -36.22 38.39 -18.77
CA TYR A 227 -37.12 39.40 -18.23
C TYR A 227 -37.23 40.61 -19.18
N ILE A 228 -38.46 41.02 -19.45
CA ILE A 228 -38.78 42.17 -20.30
C ILE A 228 -39.52 43.21 -19.45
N GLU A 229 -39.05 44.46 -19.47
CA GLU A 229 -39.70 45.56 -18.75
C GLU A 229 -41.00 46.00 -19.44
N ARG A 230 -41.99 46.44 -18.64
CA ARG A 230 -43.28 46.98 -19.11
C ARG A 230 -44.11 46.01 -19.97
N MET A 231 -43.93 44.70 -19.81
CA MET A 231 -44.76 43.72 -20.48
C MET A 231 -46.22 43.76 -19.98
N GLU A 232 -47.15 43.78 -20.91
CA GLU A 232 -48.59 43.82 -20.68
C GLU A 232 -49.20 42.40 -20.67
N SER A 233 -48.63 41.49 -21.47
CA SER A 233 -49.05 40.09 -21.50
C SER A 233 -47.89 39.14 -21.78
N LEU A 234 -48.06 37.88 -21.38
CA LEU A 234 -47.18 36.76 -21.70
C LEU A 234 -47.88 35.81 -22.65
N ASN A 235 -47.15 35.29 -23.61
CA ASN A 235 -47.66 34.46 -24.69
C ASN A 235 -46.78 33.24 -24.91
N ILE A 236 -47.37 32.11 -25.32
CA ILE A 236 -46.63 30.93 -25.77
C ILE A 236 -47.11 30.54 -27.16
N THR A 237 -46.16 30.33 -28.08
CA THR A 237 -46.40 29.85 -29.44
C THR A 237 -45.69 28.53 -29.69
N ILE A 238 -46.13 27.78 -30.69
CA ILE A 238 -45.39 26.65 -31.25
C ILE A 238 -44.59 27.15 -32.47
N GLU A 239 -43.27 27.02 -32.40
CA GLU A 239 -42.31 27.47 -33.41
C GLU A 239 -41.53 26.28 -34.00
N PRO A 240 -40.80 26.46 -35.11
CA PRO A 240 -39.82 25.48 -35.57
C PRO A 240 -38.77 25.18 -34.50
N ALA A 241 -38.12 24.02 -34.59
CA ALA A 241 -37.03 23.66 -33.69
C ALA A 241 -35.94 24.76 -33.65
N GLY A 242 -35.57 25.19 -32.44
CA GLY A 242 -34.67 26.31 -32.20
C GLY A 242 -35.35 27.68 -32.08
N GLY A 243 -36.68 27.75 -32.20
CA GLY A 243 -37.44 28.99 -32.11
C GLY A 243 -37.50 29.76 -33.43
N ASN A 244 -37.93 31.02 -33.34
CA ASN A 244 -38.12 31.93 -34.45
C ASN A 244 -37.80 33.36 -34.03
N ASP A 245 -37.50 34.24 -35.00
CA ASP A 245 -37.21 35.66 -34.74
C ASP A 245 -38.50 36.49 -34.52
N HIS A 246 -39.63 35.96 -34.97
CA HIS A 246 -40.96 36.57 -34.85
C HIS A 246 -41.99 35.51 -34.46
N PRO A 247 -43.01 35.87 -33.66
CA PRO A 247 -44.02 34.90 -33.23
C PRO A 247 -44.90 34.46 -34.41
N THR A 248 -45.13 33.16 -34.51
CA THR A 248 -46.15 32.61 -35.39
C THR A 248 -47.53 32.73 -34.72
N VAL A 249 -48.21 33.87 -34.93
CA VAL A 249 -49.49 34.20 -34.29
C VAL A 249 -50.57 33.11 -34.49
N GLU A 250 -50.59 32.45 -35.65
CA GLU A 250 -51.50 31.33 -35.93
C GLU A 250 -51.28 30.13 -34.98
N ASN A 251 -50.07 29.97 -34.47
CA ASN A 251 -49.65 28.93 -33.54
C ASN A 251 -49.63 29.40 -32.08
N LEU A 252 -50.27 30.53 -31.76
CA LEU A 252 -50.48 30.93 -30.38
C LEU A 252 -51.28 29.85 -29.66
N ILE A 253 -50.78 29.39 -28.52
CA ILE A 253 -51.43 28.36 -27.69
C ILE A 253 -51.88 28.88 -26.34
N SER A 254 -51.30 29.96 -25.82
CA SER A 254 -51.70 30.56 -24.54
C SER A 254 -51.32 32.03 -24.48
N ASN A 255 -52.13 32.82 -23.77
CA ASN A 255 -51.89 34.23 -23.44
C ASN A 255 -52.41 34.52 -22.01
N VAL A 256 -51.69 35.37 -21.27
CA VAL A 256 -52.14 35.90 -19.96
C VAL A 256 -51.68 37.35 -19.80
N TYR A 257 -52.59 38.22 -19.36
CA TYR A 257 -52.28 39.63 -19.08
C TYR A 257 -51.73 39.83 -17.67
N LEU A 258 -50.75 40.73 -17.54
CA LEU A 258 -50.29 41.24 -16.25
C LEU A 258 -51.23 42.37 -15.84
N ASN A 259 -52.15 42.09 -14.91
CA ASN A 259 -53.04 43.09 -14.33
C ASN A 259 -52.33 43.94 -13.26
#